data_AF-A0A441TTP5-F1
#
_entry.id   AF-A0A441TTP5-F1
#
_cell.length_a   1.000
_cell.length_b   1.000
_cell.length_c   1.000
_cell.angle_alpha   90.00
_cell.angle_beta   90.00
_cell.angle_gamma   90.00
#
_symmetry.space_group_name_H-M   'P 1'
#
loop_
_entity.id
_entity.type
_entity.pdbx_description
1 polymer ?
#
loop_
_entity_poly.entity_id
_entity_poly.type
_entity_poly.pdbx_seq_one_letter_code
_entity_poly.pdbx_strand_id
1 'polypeptide(L)'
;MAETVPLPQAEPGIAASTDKPIATPLPQPATTAPLPSADAINPDRFGAKPSDSAYGAFQRGLYKTAYNLALVRAQNGDPAAQTLIAEILSRGLGVPVDAAEAAKWYALAAEQGIPESQFQYALMLLDGRYVKKDEKGAYALMQAAAEAGNRLAQFNFAQLLVQQDPGNAGLAKAVPYYQRAAATGLADAQYALAQVYANGVGGKLRDDAQARGLLVQAARQNYDTAQIDLAAWMIEGRGGARDLKSGFGWMKQAAEGGNVAAQNRLAKLYMGGIGTDPDPVLAGAWYVVARRAGLIDPQMDDFLQGLTDDQTKQALQKANRLP
;
A
#
# COMPACT_ATOMS: atom_id res chain seq x y z
N MET A 1 16.77 -54.74 1.53
CA MET A 1 17.72 -55.07 0.44
C MET A 1 17.22 -54.27 -0.76
N ALA A 2 17.53 -52.98 -0.86
CA ALA A 2 18.76 -52.41 -1.43
C ALA A 2 19.00 -52.88 -2.88
N GLU A 3 18.45 -52.14 -3.84
CA GLU A 3 18.97 -52.07 -5.20
C GLU A 3 18.84 -50.62 -5.69
N THR A 4 19.98 -49.94 -5.74
CA THR A 4 20.15 -48.54 -6.13
C THR A 4 20.45 -48.46 -7.62
N VAL A 5 19.62 -47.75 -8.38
CA VAL A 5 19.87 -47.42 -9.79
C VAL A 5 20.81 -46.20 -9.87
N PRO A 6 21.95 -46.25 -10.58
CA PRO A 6 22.86 -45.12 -10.73
C PRO A 6 22.37 -44.14 -11.82
N LEU A 7 22.46 -42.83 -11.54
CA LEU A 7 22.24 -41.74 -12.50
C LEU A 7 23.50 -41.51 -13.37
N PRO A 8 23.33 -41.10 -14.65
CA PRO A 8 24.41 -40.92 -15.61
C PRO A 8 25.25 -39.66 -15.36
N GLN A 9 26.54 -39.75 -15.72
CA GLN A 9 27.57 -38.72 -15.56
C GLN A 9 27.34 -37.51 -16.48
N ALA A 10 27.66 -36.32 -15.97
CA ALA A 10 27.60 -35.06 -16.70
C ALA A 10 28.82 -34.88 -17.63
N GLU A 11 28.57 -34.45 -18.87
CA GLU A 11 29.61 -34.05 -19.82
C GLU A 11 30.34 -32.76 -19.39
N PRO A 12 31.67 -32.65 -19.61
CA PRO A 12 32.43 -31.44 -19.33
C PRO A 12 32.38 -30.45 -20.50
N GLY A 13 31.84 -29.25 -20.28
CA GLY A 13 31.77 -28.25 -21.34
C GLY A 13 31.42 -26.83 -20.89
N ILE A 14 32.17 -26.24 -19.95
CA ILE A 14 32.28 -24.77 -19.84
C ILE A 14 33.74 -24.42 -19.49
N ALA A 15 34.46 -23.89 -20.48
CA ALA A 15 35.79 -23.34 -20.31
C ALA A 15 35.74 -22.08 -19.43
N ALA A 16 36.63 -22.01 -18.44
CA ALA A 16 36.83 -20.82 -17.63
C ALA A 16 37.38 -19.67 -18.49
N SER A 17 36.61 -18.59 -18.63
CA SER A 17 37.11 -17.33 -19.16
C SER A 17 38.07 -16.70 -18.15
N THR A 18 39.37 -16.82 -18.37
CA THR A 18 40.37 -16.04 -17.65
C THR A 18 40.45 -14.66 -18.29
N ASP A 19 39.82 -13.65 -17.68
CA ASP A 19 39.99 -12.26 -18.08
C ASP A 19 41.47 -11.87 -17.94
N LYS A 20 42.08 -11.45 -19.06
CA LYS A 20 43.42 -10.86 -19.06
C LYS A 20 43.33 -9.41 -18.54
N PRO A 21 44.29 -8.95 -17.71
CA PRO A 21 44.33 -7.56 -17.27
C PRO A 21 44.42 -6.60 -18.46
N ILE A 22 43.67 -5.51 -18.38
CA ILE A 22 43.68 -4.42 -19.38
C ILE A 22 45.11 -3.86 -19.47
N ALA A 23 45.73 -3.96 -20.66
CA ALA A 23 47.13 -3.57 -20.89
C ALA A 23 47.39 -2.06 -20.81
N THR A 24 46.34 -1.24 -20.79
CA THR A 24 46.42 0.22 -20.72
C THR A 24 45.45 0.71 -19.65
N PRO A 25 45.94 1.16 -18.48
CA PRO A 25 45.08 1.74 -17.46
C PRO A 25 44.29 2.92 -18.05
N LEU A 26 43.01 3.02 -17.71
CA LEU A 26 42.24 4.24 -17.96
C LEU A 26 43.01 5.42 -17.35
N PRO A 27 43.11 6.58 -18.04
CA PRO A 27 43.74 7.74 -17.45
C PRO A 27 43.01 8.05 -16.14
N GLN A 28 43.74 7.98 -15.02
CA GLN A 28 43.19 8.33 -13.72
C GLN A 28 42.79 9.81 -13.76
N PRO A 29 41.52 10.18 -13.56
CA PRO A 29 41.16 11.58 -13.40
C PRO A 29 41.50 12.10 -12.00
N ALA A 30 42.11 11.28 -11.15
CA ALA A 30 42.52 11.68 -9.80
C ALA A 30 43.81 12.51 -9.88
N THR A 31 43.63 13.83 -9.92
CA THR A 31 44.73 14.74 -9.62
C THR A 31 45.24 14.45 -8.21
N THR A 32 46.56 14.47 -8.00
CA THR A 32 47.16 14.48 -6.64
C THR A 32 47.01 15.84 -5.97
N ALA A 33 46.19 16.72 -6.53
CA ALA A 33 45.89 18.00 -5.94
C ALA A 33 45.17 17.76 -4.60
N PRO A 34 45.52 18.48 -3.53
CA PRO A 34 44.77 18.45 -2.30
C PRO A 34 43.29 18.69 -2.61
N LEU A 35 42.41 17.84 -2.07
CA LEU A 35 40.99 18.12 -2.12
C LEU A 35 40.76 19.52 -1.54
N PRO A 36 39.92 20.36 -2.16
CA PRO A 36 39.59 21.66 -1.59
C PRO A 36 39.09 21.45 -0.15
N SER A 37 39.54 22.29 0.78
CA SER A 37 39.08 22.20 2.17
C SER A 37 37.55 22.32 2.22
N ALA A 38 36.94 21.72 3.24
CA ALA A 38 35.49 21.83 3.43
C ALA A 38 35.03 23.32 3.44
N ASP A 39 35.89 24.22 3.89
CA ASP A 39 35.66 25.67 3.95
C ASP A 39 35.67 26.35 2.56
N ALA A 40 36.29 25.72 1.55
CA ALA A 40 36.33 26.22 0.17
C ALA A 40 35.12 25.76 -0.65
N ILE A 41 34.27 24.89 -0.10
CA ILE A 41 33.06 24.42 -0.76
C ILE A 41 31.95 25.43 -0.48
N ASN A 42 31.40 26.03 -1.54
CA ASN A 42 30.22 26.90 -1.42
C ASN A 42 29.10 26.14 -0.68
N PRO A 43 28.68 26.58 0.52
CA PRO A 43 27.63 25.91 1.30
C PRO A 43 26.29 25.87 0.56
N ASP A 44 26.05 26.80 -0.36
CA ASP A 44 24.83 26.89 -1.16
C ASP A 44 24.88 26.08 -2.47
N ARG A 45 25.96 25.30 -2.71
CA ARG A 45 26.10 24.50 -3.94
C ARG A 45 25.00 23.46 -4.14
N PHE A 46 24.26 23.14 -3.08
CA PHE A 46 23.13 22.22 -3.09
C PHE A 46 21.79 22.93 -2.83
N GLY A 47 21.76 24.27 -2.90
CA GLY A 47 20.62 25.12 -2.65
C GLY A 47 20.83 26.05 -1.45
N ALA A 48 20.16 27.21 -1.47
CA ALA A 48 20.28 28.24 -0.44
C ALA A 48 19.55 27.91 0.89
N LYS A 49 18.83 26.78 0.96
CA LYS A 49 18.16 26.34 2.19
C LYS A 49 19.13 25.48 3.00
N PRO A 50 19.38 25.81 4.29
CA PRO A 50 20.16 24.97 5.18
C PRO A 50 19.62 23.55 5.21
N SER A 51 20.51 22.56 5.18
CA SER A 51 20.12 21.15 5.35
C SER A 51 19.49 20.96 6.73
N ASP A 52 18.27 20.42 6.78
CA ASP A 52 17.67 20.00 8.05
C ASP A 52 18.36 18.70 8.51
N SER A 53 19.32 18.84 9.43
CA SER A 53 20.11 17.72 9.95
C SER A 53 19.25 16.68 10.68
N ALA A 54 18.17 17.09 11.33
CA ALA A 54 17.24 16.19 12.01
C ALA A 54 16.47 15.36 10.98
N TYR A 55 15.92 16.00 9.94
CA TYR A 55 15.23 15.29 8.87
C TYR A 55 16.17 14.39 8.07
N GLY A 56 17.39 14.84 7.79
CA GLY A 56 18.42 14.03 7.13
C GLY A 56 18.85 12.81 7.98
N ALA A 57 18.85 12.91 9.31
CA ALA A 57 19.04 11.75 10.19
C ALA A 57 17.84 10.79 10.14
N PHE A 58 16.62 11.33 10.12
CA PHE A 58 15.39 10.53 10.04
C PHE A 58 15.33 9.70 8.75
N GLN A 59 15.64 10.30 7.60
CA GLN A 59 15.64 9.60 6.31
C GLN A 59 16.67 8.46 6.24
N ARG A 60 17.74 8.54 7.03
CA ARG A 60 18.77 7.49 7.15
C ARG A 60 18.44 6.42 8.21
N GLY A 61 17.26 6.49 8.83
CA GLY A 61 16.86 5.58 9.91
C GLY A 61 17.55 5.85 11.26
N LEU A 62 18.27 6.97 11.40
CA LEU A 62 18.94 7.38 12.64
C LEU A 62 17.94 8.10 13.56
N TYR A 63 16.84 7.43 13.91
CA TYR A 63 15.68 8.08 14.53
C TYR A 63 15.96 8.71 15.89
N LYS A 64 16.77 8.07 16.74
CA LYS A 64 17.19 8.66 18.02
C LYS A 64 18.03 9.92 17.82
N THR A 65 18.90 9.93 16.81
CA THR A 65 19.68 11.12 16.45
C THR A 65 18.77 12.22 15.91
N ALA A 66 17.81 11.88 15.05
CA ALA A 66 16.82 12.81 14.52
C ALA A 66 16.00 13.46 15.65
N TYR A 67 15.53 12.67 16.60
CA TYR A 67 14.82 13.14 17.79
C TYR A 67 15.65 14.16 18.57
N ASN A 68 16.90 13.81 18.90
CA ASN A 68 17.78 14.69 19.68
C ASN A 68 18.09 16.00 18.95
N LEU A 69 18.30 15.95 17.62
CA LEU A 69 18.53 17.14 16.80
C LEU A 69 17.29 18.03 16.67
N ALA A 70 16.10 17.43 16.66
CA ALA A 70 14.83 18.15 16.55
C ALA A 70 14.37 18.77 17.87
N LEU A 71 14.70 18.16 19.02
CA LEU A 71 14.12 18.49 20.32
C LEU A 71 14.21 19.98 20.69
N VAL A 72 15.40 20.56 20.59
CA VAL A 72 15.60 21.98 20.94
C VAL A 72 14.79 22.89 20.01
N ARG A 73 14.74 22.58 18.71
CA ARG A 73 13.94 23.35 17.74
C ARG A 73 12.45 23.23 18.02
N ALA A 74 11.97 22.03 18.33
CA ALA A 74 10.57 21.79 18.64
C ALA A 74 10.13 22.53 19.93
N GLN A 75 10.98 22.52 20.96
CA GLN A 75 10.79 23.29 22.20
C GLN A 75 10.77 24.80 21.95
N ASN A 76 11.52 25.28 20.95
CA ASN A 76 11.52 26.68 20.52
C ASN A 76 10.38 27.02 19.54
N GLY A 77 9.44 26.09 19.30
CA GLY A 77 8.24 26.35 18.51
C GLY A 77 8.35 25.98 17.03
N ASP A 78 9.45 25.39 16.55
CA ASP A 78 9.59 25.00 15.13
C ASP A 78 8.58 23.90 14.77
N PRO A 79 7.58 24.19 13.92
CA PRO A 79 6.49 23.24 13.64
C PRO A 79 6.96 21.99 12.88
N ALA A 80 8.01 22.09 12.06
CA ALA A 80 8.56 20.93 11.35
C ALA A 80 9.27 19.99 12.32
N ALA A 81 10.01 20.56 13.29
CA ALA A 81 10.65 19.78 14.35
C ALA A 81 9.63 19.13 15.29
N GLN A 82 8.57 19.86 15.66
CA GLN A 82 7.46 19.32 16.45
C GLN A 82 6.78 18.13 15.74
N THR A 83 6.48 18.29 14.45
CA THR A 83 5.91 17.21 13.62
C THR A 83 6.82 15.99 13.55
N LEU A 84 8.14 16.19 13.38
CA LEU A 84 9.12 15.11 13.33
C LEU A 84 9.21 14.34 14.64
N ILE A 85 9.21 15.04 15.79
CA ILE A 85 9.21 14.40 17.10
C ILE A 85 7.93 13.60 17.31
N ALA A 86 6.79 14.17 16.96
CA ALA A 86 5.50 13.50 17.07
C ALA A 86 5.47 12.18 16.26
N GLU A 87 5.99 12.18 15.04
CA GLU A 87 6.11 10.99 14.18
C GLU A 87 7.03 9.91 14.79
N ILE A 88 8.17 10.33 15.37
CA ILE A 88 9.10 9.42 16.01
C ILE A 88 8.45 8.74 17.23
N LEU A 89 7.77 9.52 18.08
CA LEU A 89 7.11 9.03 19.29
C LEU A 89 5.87 8.19 18.99
N SER A 90 5.05 8.58 18.01
CA SER A 90 3.82 7.86 17.67
C SER A 90 4.09 6.46 17.13
N ARG A 91 5.21 6.28 16.42
CA ARG A 91 5.63 5.01 15.82
C ARG A 91 6.71 4.26 16.59
N GLY A 92 7.24 4.83 17.66
CA GLY A 92 8.31 4.22 18.46
C GLY A 92 9.61 4.01 17.67
N LEU A 93 9.98 4.99 16.83
CA LEU A 93 11.13 4.87 15.95
C LEU A 93 12.42 5.17 16.74
N GLY A 94 13.13 4.13 17.17
CA GLY A 94 14.38 4.26 17.95
C GLY A 94 14.20 4.80 19.37
N VAL A 95 12.96 5.02 19.81
CA VAL A 95 12.51 5.38 21.17
C VAL A 95 11.23 4.58 21.48
N PRO A 96 10.86 4.37 22.75
CA PRO A 96 9.56 3.75 23.08
C PRO A 96 8.39 4.54 22.48
N VAL A 97 7.31 3.82 22.11
CA VAL A 97 6.07 4.46 21.66
C VAL A 97 5.50 5.32 22.80
N ASP A 98 5.20 6.58 22.50
CA ASP A 98 4.49 7.49 23.40
C ASP A 98 3.48 8.34 22.61
N ALA A 99 2.30 7.75 22.39
CA ALA A 99 1.24 8.39 21.62
C ALA A 99 0.63 9.60 22.33
N ALA A 100 0.70 9.66 23.67
CA ALA A 100 0.18 10.80 24.44
C ALA A 100 1.10 12.01 24.31
N GLU A 101 2.42 11.80 24.37
CA GLU A 101 3.39 12.86 24.11
C GLU A 101 3.41 13.27 22.64
N ALA A 102 3.32 12.31 21.71
CA ALA A 102 3.19 12.59 20.28
C ALA A 102 1.99 13.50 19.99
N ALA A 103 0.84 13.26 20.64
CA ALA A 103 -0.36 14.07 20.46
C ALA A 103 -0.14 15.54 20.84
N LYS A 104 0.63 15.83 21.89
CA LYS A 104 0.96 17.21 22.28
C LYS A 104 1.79 17.90 21.19
N TRP A 105 2.78 17.21 20.65
CA TRP A 105 3.63 17.75 19.58
C TRP A 105 2.87 17.94 18.27
N TYR A 106 2.00 16.99 17.90
CA TYR A 106 1.10 17.17 16.75
C TYR A 106 0.13 18.33 16.98
N ALA A 107 -0.42 18.51 18.20
CA ALA A 107 -1.30 19.63 18.51
C ALA A 107 -0.61 20.98 18.28
N LEU A 108 0.61 21.16 18.83
CA LEU A 108 1.40 22.39 18.66
C LEU A 108 1.72 22.68 17.19
N ALA A 109 2.07 21.66 16.40
CA ALA A 109 2.33 21.85 14.98
C ALA A 109 1.03 22.08 14.17
N ALA A 110 -0.09 21.48 14.59
CA ALA A 110 -1.40 21.63 13.97
C ALA A 110 -1.96 23.06 14.15
N GLU A 111 -1.76 23.65 15.33
CA GLU A 111 -2.09 25.05 15.63
C GLU A 111 -1.33 26.02 14.69
N GLN A 112 -0.13 25.65 14.27
CA GLN A 112 0.68 26.40 13.30
C GLN A 112 0.33 26.11 11.83
N GLY A 113 -0.69 25.29 11.57
CA GLY A 113 -1.18 25.03 10.23
C GLY A 113 -0.44 23.96 9.44
N ILE A 114 0.38 23.12 10.08
CA ILE A 114 1.05 22.00 9.37
C ILE A 114 0.00 20.94 8.99
N PRO A 115 -0.25 20.69 7.69
CA PRO A 115 -1.34 19.81 7.26
C PRO A 115 -1.18 18.37 7.75
N GLU A 116 0.04 17.85 7.78
CA GLU A 116 0.34 16.51 8.30
C GLU A 116 -0.03 16.39 9.78
N SER A 117 0.29 17.41 10.58
CA SER A 117 0.00 17.43 12.01
C SER A 117 -1.48 17.68 12.30
N GLN A 118 -2.13 18.54 11.53
CA GLN A 118 -3.59 18.72 11.58
C GLN A 118 -4.31 17.39 11.29
N PHE A 119 -3.89 16.65 10.27
CA PHE A 119 -4.42 15.33 9.95
C PHE A 119 -4.22 14.32 11.09
N GLN A 120 -2.99 14.16 11.57
CA GLN A 120 -2.68 13.18 12.63
C GLN A 120 -3.37 13.52 13.95
N TYR A 121 -3.37 14.81 14.34
CA TYR A 121 -4.04 15.23 15.55
C TYR A 121 -5.57 15.07 15.45
N ALA A 122 -6.17 15.34 14.29
CA ALA A 122 -7.58 15.08 14.05
C ALA A 122 -7.93 13.59 14.26
N LEU A 123 -7.09 12.66 13.76
CA LEU A 123 -7.29 11.23 14.00
C LEU A 123 -7.23 10.88 15.49
N MET A 124 -6.26 11.45 16.22
CA MET A 124 -6.13 11.24 17.67
C MET A 124 -7.34 11.77 18.45
N LEU A 125 -7.89 12.92 18.07
CA LEU A 125 -9.11 13.49 18.66
C LEU A 125 -10.37 12.68 18.35
N LEU A 126 -10.48 12.05 17.17
CA LEU A 126 -11.59 11.14 16.85
C LEU A 126 -11.51 9.84 17.66
N ASP A 127 -10.29 9.32 17.82
CA ASP A 127 -10.03 8.06 18.52
C ASP A 127 -10.21 8.20 20.04
N GLY A 128 -9.72 9.29 20.64
CA GLY A 128 -9.95 9.60 22.04
C GLY A 128 -9.16 8.77 23.06
N ARG A 129 -8.26 7.87 22.64
CA ARG A 129 -7.48 7.02 23.57
C ARG A 129 -6.37 7.78 24.31
N TYR A 130 -5.71 8.73 23.65
CA TYR A 130 -4.54 9.44 24.18
C TYR A 130 -4.79 10.92 24.46
N VAL A 131 -5.86 11.46 23.88
CA VAL A 131 -6.34 12.82 24.07
C VAL A 131 -7.84 12.78 24.25
N LYS A 132 -8.42 13.75 24.95
CA LYS A 132 -9.88 13.79 25.13
C LYS A 132 -10.56 13.86 23.76
N LYS A 133 -11.50 12.94 23.52
CA LYS A 133 -12.26 12.90 22.28
C LYS A 133 -12.94 14.25 21.99
N ASP A 134 -12.73 14.79 20.79
CA ASP A 134 -13.36 16.03 20.31
C ASP A 134 -13.64 15.93 18.81
N GLU A 135 -14.87 15.53 18.48
CA GLU A 135 -15.29 15.34 17.09
C GLU A 135 -15.37 16.67 16.31
N LYS A 136 -15.70 17.78 16.98
CA LYS A 136 -15.81 19.09 16.32
C LYS A 136 -14.43 19.65 15.99
N GLY A 137 -13.51 19.60 16.96
CA GLY A 137 -12.12 19.98 16.75
C GLY A 137 -11.45 19.12 15.69
N ALA A 138 -11.65 17.80 15.74
CA ALA A 138 -11.14 16.89 14.72
C ALA A 138 -11.68 17.20 13.32
N TYR A 139 -12.98 17.47 13.19
CA TYR A 139 -13.57 17.82 11.91
C TYR A 139 -12.93 19.08 11.32
N ALA A 140 -12.75 20.13 12.12
CA ALA A 140 -12.14 21.38 11.68
C ALA A 140 -10.68 21.19 11.24
N LEU A 141 -9.90 20.43 11.99
CA LEU A 141 -8.50 20.12 11.67
C LEU A 141 -8.39 19.23 10.42
N MET A 142 -9.24 18.23 10.29
CA MET A 142 -9.30 17.35 9.11
C MET A 142 -9.65 18.15 7.85
N GLN A 143 -10.62 19.07 7.95
CA GLN A 143 -10.98 19.99 6.88
C GLN A 143 -9.79 20.89 6.50
N ALA A 144 -9.14 21.51 7.48
CA ALA A 144 -7.99 22.39 7.23
C ALA A 144 -6.85 21.65 6.52
N ALA A 145 -6.52 20.44 6.98
CA ALA A 145 -5.51 19.59 6.35
C ALA A 145 -5.89 19.19 4.91
N ALA A 146 -7.17 18.86 4.68
CA ALA A 146 -7.67 18.49 3.37
C ALA A 146 -7.58 19.67 2.38
N GLU A 147 -7.95 20.87 2.82
CA GLU A 147 -7.87 22.08 2.01
C GLU A 147 -6.44 22.47 1.69
N ALA A 148 -5.53 22.32 2.66
CA ALA A 148 -4.10 22.54 2.48
C ALA A 148 -3.40 21.50 1.59
N GLY A 149 -4.13 20.49 1.09
CA GLY A 149 -3.64 19.55 0.09
C GLY A 149 -3.16 18.21 0.63
N ASN A 150 -3.32 17.93 1.93
CA ASN A 150 -2.94 16.64 2.48
C ASN A 150 -3.87 15.55 1.92
N ARG A 151 -3.31 14.63 1.11
CA ARG A 151 -4.09 13.60 0.39
C ARG A 151 -4.84 12.64 1.32
N LEU A 152 -4.27 12.31 2.48
CA LEU A 152 -4.91 11.43 3.44
C LEU A 152 -6.07 12.16 4.12
N ALA A 153 -5.87 13.43 4.48
CA ALA A 153 -6.93 14.26 5.02
C ALA A 153 -8.06 14.48 4.01
N GLN A 154 -7.77 14.69 2.73
CA GLN A 154 -8.80 14.78 1.68
C GLN A 154 -9.70 13.54 1.66
N PHE A 155 -9.11 12.34 1.65
CA PHE A 155 -9.91 11.12 1.69
C PHE A 155 -10.68 10.97 3.00
N ASN A 156 -10.06 11.19 4.15
CA ASN A 156 -10.72 11.03 5.44
C ASN A 156 -11.80 12.10 5.67
N PHE A 157 -11.60 13.33 5.22
CA PHE A 157 -12.61 14.37 5.26
C PHE A 157 -13.82 14.03 4.38
N ALA A 158 -13.58 13.45 3.20
CA ALA A 158 -14.64 12.93 2.34
C ALA A 158 -15.48 11.86 3.06
N GLN A 159 -14.85 10.96 3.83
CA GLN A 159 -15.55 9.97 4.65
C GLN A 159 -16.37 10.63 5.76
N LEU A 160 -15.83 11.64 6.45
CA LEU A 160 -16.55 12.40 7.48
C LEU A 160 -17.79 13.10 6.90
N LEU A 161 -17.69 13.67 5.70
CA LEU A 161 -18.84 14.30 5.02
C LEU A 161 -19.95 13.28 4.73
N VAL A 162 -19.60 12.08 4.27
CA VAL A 162 -20.57 10.99 4.04
C VAL A 162 -21.17 10.50 5.35
N GLN A 163 -20.37 10.42 6.42
CA GLN A 163 -20.86 10.00 7.74
C GLN A 163 -21.84 11.02 8.34
N GLN A 164 -21.59 12.32 8.19
CA GLN A 164 -22.47 13.38 8.68
C GLN A 164 -23.77 13.49 7.88
N ASP A 165 -23.72 13.21 6.58
CA ASP A 165 -24.88 13.28 5.68
C ASP A 165 -24.97 12.00 4.82
N PRO A 166 -25.40 10.87 5.41
CA PRO A 166 -25.43 9.60 4.70
C PRO A 166 -26.32 9.64 3.45
N GLY A 167 -25.82 9.04 2.37
CA GLY A 167 -26.53 8.93 1.11
C GLY A 167 -25.96 9.85 0.03
N ASN A 168 -26.77 10.09 -1.00
CA ASN A 168 -26.30 10.72 -2.24
C ASN A 168 -25.87 12.18 -2.06
N ALA A 169 -26.50 12.91 -1.13
CA ALA A 169 -26.20 14.32 -0.88
C ALA A 169 -24.83 14.52 -0.21
N GLY A 170 -24.54 13.81 0.89
CA GLY A 170 -23.20 13.85 1.50
C GLY A 170 -22.13 13.29 0.59
N LEU A 171 -22.44 12.23 -0.18
CA LEU A 171 -21.50 11.72 -1.18
C LEU A 171 -21.17 12.78 -2.25
N ALA A 172 -22.14 13.58 -2.69
CA ALA A 172 -21.88 14.66 -3.64
C ALA A 172 -20.92 15.73 -3.06
N LYS A 173 -21.00 16.01 -1.75
CA LYS A 173 -20.04 16.88 -1.05
C LYS A 173 -18.65 16.25 -0.95
N ALA A 174 -18.58 14.93 -0.82
CA ALA A 174 -17.34 14.17 -0.67
C ALA A 174 -16.56 13.99 -1.99
N VAL A 175 -17.25 13.89 -3.13
CA VAL A 175 -16.64 13.61 -4.44
C VAL A 175 -15.47 14.54 -4.82
N PRO A 176 -15.54 15.87 -4.65
CA PRO A 176 -14.40 16.75 -4.93
C PRO A 176 -13.13 16.39 -4.16
N TYR A 177 -13.27 15.95 -2.90
CA TYR A 177 -12.14 15.52 -2.08
C TYR A 177 -11.61 14.14 -2.49
N TYR A 178 -12.50 13.20 -2.84
CA TYR A 178 -12.06 11.93 -3.45
C TYR A 178 -11.30 12.16 -4.76
N GLN A 179 -11.75 13.09 -5.60
CA GLN A 179 -11.06 13.44 -6.85
C GLN A 179 -9.66 14.02 -6.60
N ARG A 180 -9.52 14.96 -5.66
CA ARG A 180 -8.22 15.53 -5.28
C ARG A 180 -7.28 14.44 -4.73
N ALA A 181 -7.77 13.61 -3.82
CA ALA A 181 -6.98 12.52 -3.24
C ALA A 181 -6.58 11.47 -4.28
N ALA A 182 -7.51 11.06 -5.17
CA ALA A 182 -7.25 10.10 -6.23
C ALA A 182 -6.22 10.61 -7.25
N ALA A 183 -6.23 11.91 -7.55
CA ALA A 183 -5.25 12.56 -8.43
C ALA A 183 -3.81 12.52 -7.87
N THR A 184 -3.65 12.40 -6.55
CA THR A 184 -2.33 12.19 -5.91
C THR A 184 -1.88 10.73 -5.91
N GLY A 185 -2.69 9.82 -6.48
CA GLY A 185 -2.41 8.39 -6.51
C GLY A 185 -2.96 7.62 -5.31
N LEU A 186 -3.75 8.21 -4.41
CA LEU A 186 -4.24 7.47 -3.24
C LEU A 186 -5.22 6.35 -3.65
N ALA A 187 -4.83 5.09 -3.44
CA ALA A 187 -5.59 3.91 -3.87
C ALA A 187 -7.01 3.86 -3.29
N ASP A 188 -7.19 4.16 -1.99
CA ASP A 188 -8.51 4.22 -1.36
C ASP A 188 -9.44 5.24 -2.03
N ALA A 189 -8.91 6.41 -2.40
CA ALA A 189 -9.67 7.45 -3.07
C ALA A 189 -9.99 7.09 -4.53
N GLN A 190 -9.05 6.44 -5.22
CA GLN A 190 -9.29 5.90 -6.57
C GLN A 190 -10.40 4.86 -6.55
N TYR A 191 -10.38 3.94 -5.57
CA TYR A 191 -11.42 2.94 -5.41
C TYR A 191 -12.77 3.56 -5.03
N ALA A 192 -12.81 4.49 -4.07
CA ALA A 192 -14.05 5.19 -3.70
C ALA A 192 -14.65 5.94 -4.90
N LEU A 193 -13.82 6.62 -5.69
CA LEU A 193 -14.26 7.30 -6.89
C LEU A 193 -14.72 6.32 -7.98
N ALA A 194 -14.09 5.15 -8.10
CA ALA A 194 -14.56 4.09 -8.98
C ALA A 194 -15.98 3.66 -8.61
N GLN A 195 -16.28 3.47 -7.32
CA GLN A 195 -17.62 3.14 -6.84
C GLN A 195 -18.64 4.26 -7.12
N VAL A 196 -18.24 5.53 -7.02
CA VAL A 196 -19.08 6.67 -7.39
C VAL A 196 -19.51 6.58 -8.86
N TYR A 197 -18.57 6.37 -9.77
CA TYR A 197 -18.86 6.25 -11.21
C TYR A 197 -19.58 4.95 -11.57
N ALA A 198 -19.23 3.83 -10.94
CA ALA A 198 -19.85 2.52 -11.15
C ALA A 198 -21.36 2.54 -10.86
N ASN A 199 -21.76 3.31 -9.85
CA ASN A 199 -23.13 3.36 -9.36
C ASN A 199 -23.91 4.60 -9.82
N GLY A 200 -23.23 5.61 -10.39
CA GLY A 200 -23.87 6.86 -10.81
C GLY A 200 -24.45 7.64 -9.62
N VAL A 201 -23.65 7.80 -8.57
CA VAL A 201 -24.01 8.46 -7.31
C VAL A 201 -23.12 9.69 -7.07
N GLY A 202 -23.35 10.44 -6.00
CA GLY A 202 -22.54 11.61 -5.64
C GLY A 202 -22.58 12.73 -6.69
N GLY A 203 -23.71 12.86 -7.41
CA GLY A 203 -23.87 13.82 -8.50
C GLY A 203 -23.08 13.47 -9.77
N LYS A 204 -22.59 12.22 -9.90
CA LYS A 204 -21.97 11.72 -11.13
C LYS A 204 -22.94 10.78 -11.85
N LEU A 205 -22.91 10.83 -13.18
CA LEU A 205 -23.59 9.83 -14.00
C LEU A 205 -22.83 8.52 -13.93
N ARG A 206 -23.56 7.41 -14.12
CA ARG A 206 -22.93 6.10 -14.19
C ARG A 206 -21.99 6.03 -15.39
N ASP A 207 -20.74 5.68 -15.13
CA ASP A 207 -19.69 5.48 -16.12
C ASP A 207 -18.80 4.30 -15.71
N ASP A 208 -19.16 3.11 -16.20
CA ASP A 208 -18.41 1.89 -15.90
C ASP A 208 -17.01 1.91 -16.55
N ALA A 209 -16.79 2.62 -17.66
CA ALA A 209 -15.46 2.68 -18.30
C ALA A 209 -14.50 3.51 -17.45
N GLN A 210 -14.95 4.68 -16.98
CA GLN A 210 -14.17 5.52 -16.06
C GLN A 210 -13.93 4.80 -14.73
N ALA A 211 -14.95 4.12 -14.18
CA ALA A 211 -14.80 3.35 -12.96
C ALA A 211 -13.75 2.23 -13.12
N ARG A 212 -13.78 1.48 -14.23
CA ARG A 212 -12.78 0.43 -14.52
C ARG A 212 -11.38 1.01 -14.62
N GLY A 213 -11.21 2.18 -15.23
CA GLY A 213 -9.92 2.89 -15.27
C GLY A 213 -9.36 3.20 -13.87
N LEU A 214 -10.23 3.65 -12.95
CA LEU A 214 -9.85 3.91 -11.56
C LEU A 214 -9.54 2.62 -10.78
N LEU A 215 -10.30 1.54 -11.01
CA LEU A 215 -10.00 0.22 -10.43
C LEU A 215 -8.61 -0.26 -10.86
N VAL A 216 -8.22 -0.09 -12.12
CA VAL A 216 -6.86 -0.42 -12.60
C VAL A 216 -5.79 0.37 -11.84
N GLN A 217 -6.01 1.65 -11.57
CA GLN A 217 -5.06 2.48 -10.83
C GLN A 217 -4.90 2.01 -9.37
N ALA A 218 -6.00 1.71 -8.68
CA ALA A 218 -5.97 1.21 -7.31
C ALA A 218 -5.37 -0.20 -7.22
N ALA A 219 -5.76 -1.10 -8.12
CA ALA A 219 -5.29 -2.49 -8.16
C ALA A 219 -3.77 -2.61 -8.35
N ARG A 220 -3.17 -1.73 -9.15
CA ARG A 220 -1.71 -1.65 -9.36
C ARG A 220 -0.93 -1.28 -8.11
N GLN A 221 -1.60 -0.72 -7.11
CA GLN A 221 -1.01 -0.35 -5.81
C GLN A 221 -1.25 -1.43 -4.74
N ASN A 222 -1.62 -2.65 -5.17
CA ASN A 222 -1.97 -3.77 -4.30
C ASN A 222 -3.21 -3.54 -3.44
N TYR A 223 -4.15 -2.70 -3.91
CA TYR A 223 -5.46 -2.57 -3.28
C TYR A 223 -6.33 -3.79 -3.62
N ASP A 224 -6.34 -4.76 -2.72
CA ASP A 224 -6.93 -6.10 -2.91
C ASP A 224 -8.40 -6.06 -3.35
N THR A 225 -9.19 -5.17 -2.76
CA THR A 225 -10.61 -5.02 -3.08
C THR A 225 -10.80 -4.52 -4.51
N ALA A 226 -9.92 -3.63 -4.98
CA ALA A 226 -9.93 -3.18 -6.37
C ALA A 226 -9.45 -4.28 -7.32
N GLN A 227 -8.49 -5.11 -6.92
CA GLN A 227 -8.04 -6.26 -7.71
C GLN A 227 -9.18 -7.27 -7.92
N ILE A 228 -9.93 -7.57 -6.86
CA ILE A 228 -11.08 -8.49 -6.89
C ILE A 228 -12.19 -7.96 -7.80
N ASP A 229 -12.55 -6.68 -7.65
CA ASP A 229 -13.60 -6.06 -8.47
C ASP A 229 -13.16 -5.93 -9.93
N LEU A 230 -11.92 -5.50 -10.18
CA LEU A 230 -11.35 -5.42 -11.52
C LEU A 230 -11.34 -6.79 -12.20
N ALA A 231 -10.96 -7.84 -11.48
CA ALA A 231 -10.97 -9.20 -11.98
C ALA A 231 -12.37 -9.62 -12.44
N ALA A 232 -13.39 -9.41 -11.60
CA ALA A 232 -14.78 -9.69 -11.95
C ALA A 232 -15.22 -8.88 -13.18
N TRP A 233 -14.94 -7.58 -13.22
CA TRP A 233 -15.32 -6.70 -14.32
C TRP A 233 -14.63 -7.07 -15.64
N MET A 234 -13.37 -7.51 -15.59
CA MET A 234 -12.67 -8.03 -16.76
C MET A 234 -13.28 -9.33 -17.26
N ILE A 235 -13.68 -10.23 -16.36
CA ILE A 235 -14.32 -11.51 -16.72
C ILE A 235 -15.70 -11.29 -17.35
N GLU A 236 -16.47 -10.35 -16.79
CA GLU A 236 -17.83 -10.00 -17.23
C GLU A 236 -17.85 -9.08 -18.46
N GLY A 237 -16.79 -8.30 -18.68
CA GLY A 237 -16.75 -7.27 -19.72
C GLY A 237 -17.47 -5.98 -19.32
N ARG A 238 -17.50 -5.69 -18.02
CA ARG A 238 -18.05 -4.44 -17.51
C ARG A 238 -17.05 -3.30 -17.76
N GLY A 239 -17.53 -2.18 -18.27
CA GLY A 239 -16.69 -0.99 -18.52
C GLY A 239 -15.58 -1.18 -19.56
N GLY A 240 -15.68 -2.20 -20.42
CA GLY A 240 -14.69 -2.48 -21.48
C GLY A 240 -14.80 -3.92 -21.99
N ALA A 241 -13.94 -4.32 -22.93
CA ALA A 241 -13.95 -5.69 -23.45
C ALA A 241 -13.70 -6.74 -22.34
N ARG A 242 -14.26 -7.93 -22.55
CA ARG A 242 -13.97 -9.11 -21.73
C ARG A 242 -12.51 -9.50 -21.90
N ASP A 243 -11.85 -9.78 -20.79
CA ASP A 243 -10.48 -10.29 -20.75
C ASP A 243 -10.36 -11.28 -19.58
N LEU A 244 -10.69 -12.54 -19.88
CA LEU A 244 -10.70 -13.60 -18.87
C LEU A 244 -9.31 -13.83 -18.28
N LYS A 245 -8.27 -13.76 -19.11
CA LYS A 245 -6.88 -14.06 -18.72
C LYS A 245 -6.35 -13.00 -17.76
N SER A 246 -6.55 -11.72 -18.08
CA SER A 246 -6.15 -10.64 -17.17
C SER A 246 -7.02 -10.63 -15.91
N GLY A 247 -8.32 -10.91 -16.03
CA GLY A 247 -9.21 -11.02 -14.88
C GLY A 247 -8.78 -12.13 -13.91
N PHE A 248 -8.43 -13.31 -14.43
CA PHE A 248 -7.82 -14.39 -13.67
C PHE A 248 -6.51 -13.95 -13.00
N GLY A 249 -5.63 -13.25 -13.72
CA GLY A 249 -4.37 -12.74 -13.18
C GLY A 249 -4.55 -11.80 -11.98
N TRP A 250 -5.50 -10.86 -12.05
CA TRP A 250 -5.80 -9.96 -10.94
C TRP A 250 -6.41 -10.68 -9.74
N MET A 251 -7.33 -11.63 -9.97
CA MET A 251 -7.89 -12.46 -8.90
C MET A 251 -6.78 -13.27 -8.20
N LYS A 252 -5.87 -13.84 -9.00
CA LYS A 252 -4.72 -14.58 -8.50
C LYS A 252 -3.78 -13.72 -7.66
N GLN A 253 -3.48 -12.51 -8.09
CA GLN A 253 -2.66 -11.57 -7.33
C GLN A 253 -3.29 -11.22 -5.97
N ALA A 254 -4.61 -10.99 -5.92
CA ALA A 254 -5.31 -10.73 -4.66
C ALA A 254 -5.30 -11.95 -3.71
N ALA A 255 -5.48 -13.15 -4.25
CA ALA A 255 -5.45 -14.40 -3.50
C ALA A 255 -4.04 -14.70 -2.94
N GLU A 256 -3.00 -14.48 -3.74
CA GLU A 256 -1.60 -14.60 -3.33
C GLU A 256 -1.20 -13.52 -2.30
N GLY A 257 -1.89 -12.38 -2.29
CA GLY A 257 -1.79 -11.36 -1.23
C GLY A 257 -2.48 -11.74 0.08
N GLY A 258 -3.10 -12.93 0.18
CA GLY A 258 -3.75 -13.43 1.38
C GLY A 258 -5.22 -13.03 1.53
N ASN A 259 -5.84 -12.41 0.51
CA ASN A 259 -7.26 -12.08 0.60
C ASN A 259 -8.13 -13.33 0.49
N VAL A 260 -8.78 -13.70 1.60
CA VAL A 260 -9.59 -14.93 1.74
C VAL A 260 -10.75 -14.99 0.73
N ALA A 261 -11.41 -13.87 0.45
CA ALA A 261 -12.48 -13.81 -0.55
C ALA A 261 -11.94 -14.03 -1.97
N ALA A 262 -10.76 -13.47 -2.28
CA ALA A 262 -10.07 -13.71 -3.55
C ALA A 262 -9.63 -15.17 -3.71
N GLN A 263 -9.13 -15.80 -2.64
CA GLN A 263 -8.75 -17.23 -2.65
C GLN A 263 -9.94 -18.12 -3.02
N ASN A 264 -11.11 -17.90 -2.40
CA ASN A 264 -12.32 -18.65 -2.75
C ASN A 264 -12.78 -18.37 -4.19
N ARG A 265 -12.76 -17.10 -4.64
CA ARG A 265 -13.12 -16.76 -6.02
C ARG A 265 -12.14 -17.37 -7.03
N LEU A 266 -10.84 -17.35 -6.76
CA LEU A 266 -9.83 -17.98 -7.59
C LEU A 266 -10.03 -19.50 -7.68
N ALA A 267 -10.40 -20.15 -6.57
CA ALA A 267 -10.77 -21.56 -6.56
C ALA A 267 -11.92 -21.85 -7.55
N LYS A 268 -12.95 -21.00 -7.59
CA LYS A 268 -14.04 -21.09 -8.58
C LYS A 268 -13.56 -20.86 -10.02
N LEU A 269 -12.60 -19.95 -10.24
CA LEU A 269 -12.02 -19.74 -11.57
C LEU A 269 -11.27 -20.98 -12.06
N TYR A 270 -10.48 -21.63 -11.20
CA TYR A 270 -9.83 -22.91 -11.52
C TYR A 270 -10.83 -24.05 -11.70
N MET A 271 -11.88 -24.11 -10.90
CA MET A 271 -12.95 -25.10 -11.05
C MET A 271 -13.64 -24.97 -12.41
N GLY A 272 -13.92 -23.74 -12.85
CA GLY A 272 -14.62 -23.45 -14.09
C GLY A 272 -13.74 -23.26 -15.33
N GLY A 273 -12.40 -23.28 -15.20
CA GLY A 273 -11.48 -22.94 -16.30
C GLY A 273 -11.68 -21.51 -16.84
N ILE A 274 -11.95 -20.55 -15.97
CA ILE A 274 -12.23 -19.17 -16.39
C ILE A 274 -10.91 -18.38 -16.41
N GLY A 275 -10.43 -18.09 -17.63
CA GLY A 275 -9.17 -17.36 -17.83
C GLY A 275 -7.91 -18.21 -17.67
N THR A 276 -8.08 -19.51 -17.42
CA THR A 276 -7.05 -20.54 -17.30
C THR A 276 -7.66 -21.90 -17.66
N ASP A 277 -6.86 -22.96 -17.79
CA ASP A 277 -7.40 -24.31 -17.94
C ASP A 277 -7.99 -24.79 -16.60
N PRO A 278 -9.06 -25.61 -16.60
CA PRO A 278 -9.58 -26.19 -15.38
C PRO A 278 -8.50 -26.98 -14.62
N ASP A 279 -8.32 -26.68 -13.34
CA ASP A 279 -7.39 -27.42 -12.47
C ASP A 279 -8.11 -27.75 -11.15
N PRO A 280 -8.67 -28.97 -11.00
CA PRO A 280 -9.41 -29.33 -9.81
C PRO A 280 -8.55 -29.43 -8.55
N VAL A 281 -7.25 -29.70 -8.70
CA VAL A 281 -6.30 -29.78 -7.59
C VAL A 281 -6.00 -28.38 -7.06
N LEU A 282 -5.75 -27.41 -7.95
CA LEU A 282 -5.56 -26.00 -7.54
C LEU A 282 -6.86 -25.37 -7.05
N ALA A 283 -8.00 -25.70 -7.65
CA ALA A 283 -9.31 -25.27 -7.15
C ALA A 283 -9.52 -25.73 -5.71
N GLY A 284 -9.31 -27.03 -5.44
CA GLY A 284 -9.39 -27.58 -4.09
C GLY A 284 -8.36 -26.97 -3.15
N ALA A 285 -7.12 -26.78 -3.60
CA ALA A 285 -6.05 -26.22 -2.77
C ALA A 285 -6.35 -24.79 -2.29
N TRP A 286 -6.73 -23.90 -3.21
CA TRP A 286 -7.09 -22.51 -2.87
C TRP A 286 -8.33 -22.44 -1.98
N TYR A 287 -9.35 -23.29 -2.22
CA TYR A 287 -10.51 -23.35 -1.35
C TYR A 287 -10.17 -23.85 0.05
N VAL A 288 -9.30 -24.85 0.19
CA VAL A 288 -8.83 -25.33 1.50
C VAL A 288 -8.16 -24.19 2.30
N VAL A 289 -7.36 -23.33 1.66
CA VAL A 289 -6.76 -22.17 2.33
C VAL A 289 -7.85 -21.21 2.83
N ALA A 290 -8.79 -20.84 1.95
CA ALA A 290 -9.89 -19.94 2.32
C ALA A 290 -10.76 -20.52 3.46
N ARG A 291 -11.05 -21.83 3.40
CA ARG A 291 -11.83 -22.56 4.39
C ARG A 291 -11.14 -22.64 5.75
N ARG A 292 -9.81 -22.82 5.78
CA ARG A 292 -9.02 -22.77 7.02
C ARG A 292 -9.05 -21.39 7.67
N ALA A 293 -9.18 -20.34 6.87
CA ALA A 293 -9.38 -18.96 7.35
C ALA A 293 -10.84 -18.66 7.75
N GLY A 294 -11.73 -19.66 7.71
CA GLY A 294 -13.12 -19.56 8.18
C GLY A 294 -14.15 -19.23 7.10
N LEU A 295 -13.76 -19.12 5.82
CA LEU A 295 -14.72 -18.92 4.73
C LEU A 295 -15.39 -20.23 4.34
N ILE A 296 -16.72 -20.29 4.45
CA ILE A 296 -17.52 -21.45 4.06
C ILE A 296 -18.23 -21.13 2.74
N ASP A 297 -18.09 -21.99 1.75
CA ASP A 297 -18.78 -21.90 0.47
C ASP A 297 -19.37 -23.27 0.12
N PRO A 298 -20.69 -23.47 0.28
CA PRO A 298 -21.32 -24.79 0.11
C PRO A 298 -21.03 -25.44 -1.24
N GLN A 299 -20.99 -24.65 -2.32
CA GLN A 299 -20.66 -25.15 -3.65
C GLN A 299 -19.23 -25.72 -3.70
N MET A 300 -18.29 -25.06 -3.03
CA MET A 300 -16.91 -25.50 -3.00
C MET A 300 -16.68 -26.64 -2.00
N ASP A 301 -17.49 -26.72 -0.93
CA ASP A 301 -17.52 -27.89 -0.05
C ASP A 301 -17.97 -29.14 -0.81
N ASP A 302 -19.05 -29.05 -1.59
CA ASP A 302 -19.53 -30.15 -2.43
C ASP A 302 -18.49 -30.53 -3.50
N PHE A 303 -17.88 -29.53 -4.14
CA PHE A 303 -16.80 -29.74 -5.11
C PHE A 303 -15.61 -30.48 -4.48
N LEU A 304 -15.19 -30.07 -3.29
CA LEU A 304 -14.06 -30.68 -2.57
C LEU A 304 -14.37 -32.14 -2.18
N GLN A 305 -15.61 -32.45 -1.79
CA GLN A 305 -16.07 -33.82 -1.51
C GLN A 305 -16.14 -34.69 -2.77
N GLY A 306 -16.35 -34.08 -3.94
CA GLY A 306 -16.39 -34.76 -5.23
C GLY A 306 -15.02 -35.07 -5.84
N LEU A 307 -13.92 -34.59 -5.26
CA LEU A 307 -12.57 -34.90 -5.73
C LEU A 307 -12.20 -36.36 -5.46
N THR A 308 -11.36 -36.94 -6.32
CA THR A 308 -10.79 -38.28 -6.04
C THR A 308 -9.84 -38.22 -4.84
N ASP A 309 -9.55 -39.36 -4.22
CA ASP A 309 -8.60 -39.44 -3.09
C ASP A 309 -7.22 -38.86 -3.45
N ASP A 310 -6.72 -39.16 -4.65
CA ASP A 310 -5.45 -38.62 -5.15
C ASP A 310 -5.49 -37.11 -5.34
N GLN A 311 -6.58 -36.58 -5.92
CA GLN A 311 -6.76 -35.14 -6.09
C GLN A 311 -6.86 -34.43 -4.74
N THR A 312 -7.63 -35.00 -3.80
CA THR A 312 -7.78 -34.46 -2.45
C THR A 312 -6.44 -34.40 -1.73
N LYS A 313 -5.65 -35.48 -1.79
CA LYS A 313 -4.30 -35.52 -1.20
C LYS A 313 -3.39 -34.46 -1.81
N GLN A 314 -3.38 -34.32 -3.14
CA GLN A 314 -2.58 -33.30 -3.81
C GLN A 314 -3.04 -31.88 -3.48
N ALA A 315 -4.36 -31.64 -3.43
CA ALA A 315 -4.93 -30.34 -3.09
C ALA A 315 -4.52 -29.92 -1.67
N LEU A 316 -4.61 -30.83 -0.70
CA LEU A 316 -4.15 -30.59 0.68
C LEU A 316 -2.65 -30.30 0.75
N GLN A 317 -1.82 -31.03 -0.01
CA GLN A 317 -0.38 -30.79 -0.07
C GLN A 317 -0.05 -29.42 -0.68
N LYS A 318 -0.74 -29.03 -1.76
CA LYS A 318 -0.57 -27.71 -2.38
C LYS A 318 -1.06 -26.59 -1.45
N ALA A 319 -2.22 -26.76 -0.81
CA ALA A 319 -2.77 -25.78 0.13
C ALA A 319 -1.79 -25.44 1.26
N ASN A 320 -0.99 -26.41 1.72
CA ASN A 320 0.03 -26.18 2.76
C ASN A 320 1.23 -25.33 2.29
N ARG A 321 1.35 -25.06 0.99
CA ARG A 321 2.43 -24.26 0.38
C ARG A 321 1.95 -22.92 -0.17
N LEU A 322 0.63 -22.72 -0.22
CA LEU A 322 0.03 -21.46 -0.61
C LEU A 322 0.12 -20.45 0.57
N PRO A 323 0.19 -19.14 0.26
CA PRO A 323 0.31 -18.09 1.27
C PRO A 323 -0.91 -17.99 2.19
#